data_AF-A0A0M3AKL9-F1
#
_entry.id   AF-A0A0M3AKL9-F1
#
_cell.length_a   1.000
_cell.length_b   1.000
_cell.length_c   1.000
_cell.angle_alpha   90.00
_cell.angle_beta   90.00
_cell.angle_gamma   90.00
#
_symmetry.space_group_name_H-M   'P 1'
#
loop_
_entity.id
_entity.type
_entity.pdbx_description
1 polymer ?
#
loop_
_entity_poly.entity_id
_entity_poly.type
_entity_poly.pdbx_seq_one_letter_code
_entity_poly.pdbx_strand_id
1 'polypeptide(L)'
;MATRLTSLADILPALESLETGELDAREARALLRRVLEIGRDDAIASDIFSALRSWTGRMLRTNIAGDDLREWYNLFRAVGAQFRGPLSDWAIRIEVLGQLVYERIGLAETRDVSEVLSRKHATALLGELATSADGRLGRAELLERLGLEQANLTRVSTLLLDAGLITRVEEGRNVSFELSSAGRSHARAEHAPSVIKAQEQSLDTGSWIMTEATARNPDAGIASWVEFDSDLAVNEPCFDEDLAA
;
A
#
# COMPACT_ATOMS: atom_id res chain seq x y z
N MET A 1 20.67 13.83 10.25
CA MET A 1 20.89 15.28 10.46
C MET A 1 20.10 16.00 9.39
N ALA A 2 19.18 16.90 9.74
CA ALA A 2 18.37 17.62 8.75
C ALA A 2 19.13 18.86 8.25
N THR A 3 19.66 18.79 7.03
CA THR A 3 20.24 19.95 6.34
C THR A 3 19.15 21.01 6.17
N ARG A 4 19.37 22.21 6.74
CA ARG A 4 18.49 23.36 6.50
C ARG A 4 18.78 23.85 5.09
N LEU A 5 17.78 23.79 4.21
CA LEU A 5 17.85 24.40 2.88
C LEU A 5 17.65 25.90 3.07
N THR A 6 18.68 26.69 2.83
CA THR A 6 18.68 28.14 3.10
C THR A 6 18.89 28.99 1.84
N SER A 7 19.19 28.36 0.71
CA SER A 7 19.47 29.02 -0.56
C SER A 7 19.03 28.18 -1.75
N LEU A 8 18.73 28.83 -2.89
CA LEU A 8 18.55 28.20 -4.21
C LEU A 8 19.71 27.27 -4.59
N ALA A 9 20.93 27.57 -4.12
CA ALA A 9 22.12 26.73 -4.31
C ALA A 9 22.03 25.36 -3.59
N ASP A 10 21.23 25.26 -2.53
CA ASP A 10 21.03 24.01 -1.78
C ASP A 10 19.91 23.14 -2.37
N ILE A 11 19.07 23.71 -3.25
CA ILE A 11 17.89 23.05 -3.82
C ILE A 11 18.29 22.03 -4.89
N LEU A 12 19.26 22.39 -5.75
CA LEU A 12 19.70 21.54 -6.86
C LEU A 12 20.25 20.18 -6.39
N PRO A 13 21.20 20.10 -5.43
CA PRO A 13 21.67 18.80 -4.92
C PRO A 13 20.58 18.01 -4.20
N ALA A 14 19.61 18.69 -3.58
CA ALA A 14 18.54 18.01 -2.87
C ALA A 14 17.50 17.41 -3.85
N LEU A 15 17.20 18.12 -4.94
CA LEU A 15 16.41 17.60 -6.05
C LEU A 15 17.15 16.50 -6.81
N GLU A 16 18.48 16.51 -6.82
CA GLU A 16 19.29 15.42 -7.38
C GLU A 16 18.98 14.07 -6.71
N SER A 17 18.79 14.01 -5.38
CA SER A 17 18.39 12.77 -4.70
C SER A 17 16.98 12.27 -5.11
N LEU A 18 16.06 13.18 -5.43
CA LEU A 18 14.77 12.81 -6.03
C LEU A 18 14.97 12.33 -7.47
N GLU A 19 15.84 13.01 -8.20
CA GLU A 19 16.26 12.67 -9.55
C GLU A 19 17.03 11.38 -9.63
N THR A 20 17.68 10.85 -8.59
CA THR A 20 18.37 9.55 -8.57
C THR A 20 17.48 8.42 -8.04
N GLY A 21 16.40 8.77 -7.33
CA GLY A 21 15.43 7.82 -6.78
C GLY A 21 15.83 7.27 -5.42
N GLU A 22 16.72 7.99 -4.72
CA GLU A 22 17.15 7.68 -3.36
C GLU A 22 16.06 7.98 -2.32
N LEU A 23 15.08 8.80 -2.68
CA LEU A 23 14.00 9.23 -1.81
C LEU A 23 12.74 8.40 -2.04
N ASP A 24 12.06 8.04 -0.95
CA ASP A 24 10.68 7.54 -1.01
C ASP A 24 9.67 8.71 -1.20
N ALA A 25 8.39 8.39 -1.40
CA ALA A 25 7.35 9.39 -1.64
C ALA A 25 7.14 10.35 -0.44
N ARG A 26 7.40 9.89 0.79
CA ARG A 26 7.25 10.69 2.01
C ARG A 26 8.43 11.65 2.18
N GLU A 27 9.64 11.19 1.93
CA GLU A 27 10.86 11.98 1.93
C GLU A 27 10.83 13.02 0.80
N ALA A 28 10.43 12.60 -0.40
CA ALA A 28 10.18 13.49 -1.53
C ALA A 28 9.15 14.58 -1.20
N ARG A 29 8.04 14.22 -0.54
CA ARG A 29 7.04 15.19 -0.08
C ARG A 29 7.63 16.20 0.90
N ALA A 30 8.42 15.74 1.86
CA ALA A 30 9.05 16.62 2.85
C ALA A 30 10.07 17.57 2.20
N LEU A 31 10.85 17.08 1.25
CA LEU A 31 11.77 17.87 0.44
C LEU A 31 11.02 18.94 -0.36
N LEU A 32 10.05 18.53 -1.19
CA LEU A 32 9.32 19.44 -2.07
C LEU A 32 8.56 20.50 -1.29
N ARG A 33 8.03 20.18 -0.10
CA ARG A 33 7.43 21.19 0.79
C ARG A 33 8.44 22.27 1.18
N ARG A 34 9.66 21.89 1.56
CA ARG A 34 10.72 22.86 1.90
C ARG A 34 11.13 23.71 0.70
N VAL A 35 11.23 23.10 -0.48
CA VAL A 35 11.52 23.85 -1.72
C VAL A 35 10.41 24.89 -2.00
N LEU A 36 9.15 24.49 -1.86
CA LEU A 36 7.99 25.37 -2.05
C LEU A 36 7.81 26.44 -0.96
N GLU A 37 8.46 26.28 0.21
CA GLU A 37 8.55 27.30 1.26
C GLU A 37 9.56 28.40 0.89
N ILE A 38 10.57 28.08 0.06
CA ILE A 38 11.57 29.06 -0.43
C ILE A 38 10.96 29.99 -1.48
N GLY A 39 10.15 29.44 -2.38
CA GLY A 39 9.50 30.22 -3.43
C GLY A 39 8.61 29.40 -4.34
N ARG A 40 7.84 30.11 -5.18
CA ARG A 40 6.93 29.55 -6.18
C ARG A 40 6.97 30.39 -7.44
N ASP A 41 8.13 30.36 -8.09
CA ASP A 41 8.37 31.01 -9.38
C ASP A 41 8.60 29.96 -10.47
N ASP A 42 8.77 30.46 -11.70
CA ASP A 42 8.94 29.63 -12.90
C ASP A 42 10.21 28.76 -12.84
N ALA A 43 11.28 29.27 -12.23
CA ALA A 43 12.55 28.54 -12.11
C ALA A 43 12.39 27.35 -11.14
N ILE A 44 11.82 27.58 -9.96
CA ILE A 44 11.54 26.52 -8.98
C ILE A 44 10.56 25.49 -9.56
N ALA A 45 9.53 25.94 -10.29
CA ALA A 45 8.58 25.05 -10.94
C ALA A 45 9.24 24.17 -12.01
N SER A 46 10.14 24.75 -12.81
CA SER A 46 10.93 24.05 -13.83
C SER A 46 11.85 22.99 -13.21
N ASP A 47 12.53 23.31 -12.10
CA ASP A 47 13.44 22.39 -11.42
C ASP A 47 12.67 21.22 -10.79
N ILE A 48 11.56 21.50 -10.10
CA ILE A 48 10.68 20.46 -9.55
C ILE A 48 10.13 19.56 -10.66
N PHE A 49 9.66 20.16 -11.77
CA PHE A 49 9.16 19.38 -12.90
C PHE A 49 10.24 18.49 -13.49
N SER A 50 11.46 19.01 -13.68
CA SER A 50 12.59 18.24 -14.23
C SER A 50 12.92 17.05 -13.33
N ALA A 51 12.95 17.27 -12.02
CA ALA A 51 13.23 16.22 -11.05
C ALA A 51 12.16 15.12 -11.06
N LEU A 52 10.88 15.52 -11.01
CA LEU A 52 9.74 14.61 -11.08
C LEU A 52 9.69 13.85 -12.41
N ARG A 53 9.99 14.51 -13.54
CA ARG A 53 10.05 13.87 -14.86
C ARG A 53 11.12 12.79 -14.93
N SER A 54 12.32 13.07 -14.41
CA SER A 54 13.42 12.09 -14.32
C SER A 54 13.02 10.89 -13.47
N TRP A 55 12.40 11.13 -12.32
CA TRP A 55 11.85 10.08 -11.46
C TRP A 55 10.78 9.24 -12.18
N THR A 56 9.80 9.86 -12.83
CA THR A 56 8.75 9.16 -13.60
C THR A 56 9.35 8.29 -14.69
N GLY A 57 10.34 8.80 -15.42
CA GLY A 57 11.05 8.03 -16.45
C GLY A 57 11.69 6.75 -15.90
N ARG A 58 12.30 6.81 -14.72
CA ARG A 58 12.83 5.62 -14.03
C ARG A 58 11.72 4.68 -13.58
N MET A 59 10.68 5.21 -12.94
CA MET A 59 9.56 4.41 -12.45
C MET A 59 8.94 3.59 -13.59
N LEU A 60 8.79 4.16 -14.77
CA LEU A 60 8.25 3.46 -15.94
C LEU A 60 9.11 2.25 -16.38
N ARG A 61 10.41 2.26 -16.09
CA ARG A 61 11.34 1.16 -16.42
C ARG A 61 11.57 0.18 -15.29
N THR A 62 11.08 0.48 -14.09
CA THR A 62 11.27 -0.33 -12.89
C THR A 62 9.92 -0.92 -12.45
N ASN A 63 9.97 -1.98 -11.65
CA ASN A 63 8.76 -2.51 -11.04
C ASN A 63 8.64 -1.97 -9.61
N ILE A 64 7.70 -1.05 -9.42
CA ILE A 64 7.40 -0.43 -8.13
C ILE A 64 6.06 -0.97 -7.65
N ALA A 65 5.93 -1.25 -6.36
CA ALA A 65 4.69 -1.73 -5.76
C ALA A 65 3.55 -0.73 -5.94
N GLY A 66 2.32 -1.24 -6.14
CA GLY A 66 1.14 -0.40 -6.37
C GLY A 66 0.83 0.59 -5.24
N ASP A 67 1.04 0.17 -3.98
CA ASP A 67 0.88 1.03 -2.80
C ASP A 67 1.84 2.23 -2.84
N ASP A 68 3.11 1.99 -3.17
CA ASP A 68 4.12 3.05 -3.28
C ASP A 68 3.77 3.98 -4.45
N LEU A 69 3.33 3.43 -5.59
CA LEU A 69 2.85 4.21 -6.74
C LEU A 69 1.66 5.11 -6.37
N ARG A 70 0.74 4.67 -5.49
CA ARG A 70 -0.35 5.52 -4.98
C ARG A 70 0.17 6.68 -4.15
N GLU A 71 1.17 6.48 -3.30
CA GLU A 71 1.77 7.57 -2.53
C GLU A 71 2.43 8.62 -3.43
N TRP A 72 3.15 8.15 -4.46
CA TRP A 72 3.72 9.01 -5.49
C TRP A 72 2.64 9.75 -6.27
N TYR A 73 1.60 9.08 -6.76
CA TYR A 73 0.49 9.73 -7.46
C TYR A 73 -0.13 10.87 -6.62
N ASN A 74 -0.36 10.62 -5.33
CA ASN A 74 -0.85 11.64 -4.40
C ASN A 74 0.14 12.79 -4.22
N LEU A 75 1.45 12.53 -4.27
CA LEU A 75 2.47 13.57 -4.26
C LEU A 75 2.40 14.45 -5.51
N PHE A 76 2.35 13.86 -6.71
CA PHE A 76 2.21 14.62 -7.97
C PHE A 76 1.00 15.55 -7.95
N ARG A 77 -0.16 15.05 -7.50
CA ARG A 77 -1.37 15.89 -7.35
C ARG A 77 -1.19 17.02 -6.35
N ALA A 78 -0.60 16.73 -5.19
CA ALA A 78 -0.39 17.73 -4.15
C ALA A 78 0.56 18.84 -4.60
N VAL A 79 1.61 18.50 -5.34
CA VAL A 79 2.59 19.45 -5.88
C VAL A 79 1.99 20.25 -7.03
N GLY A 80 1.32 19.60 -7.99
CA GLY A 80 0.65 20.29 -9.10
C GLY A 80 -0.37 21.33 -8.61
N ALA A 81 -1.10 21.02 -7.54
CA ALA A 81 -2.03 21.96 -6.92
C ALA A 81 -1.37 23.25 -6.41
N GLN A 82 -0.08 23.23 -6.06
CA GLN A 82 0.66 24.42 -5.58
C GLN A 82 0.98 25.43 -6.69
N PHE A 83 0.92 25.00 -7.95
CA PHE A 83 1.23 25.82 -9.12
C PHE A 83 -0.03 26.29 -9.88
N ARG A 84 -1.23 26.10 -9.32
CA ARG A 84 -2.47 26.61 -9.94
C ARG A 84 -2.48 28.14 -9.96
N GLY A 85 -3.20 28.70 -10.94
CA GLY A 85 -3.26 30.16 -11.15
C GLY A 85 -2.19 30.62 -12.15
N PRO A 86 -1.34 31.62 -11.83
CA PRO A 86 -0.38 32.18 -12.78
C PRO A 86 0.63 31.19 -13.36
N LEU A 87 0.88 30.06 -12.68
CA LEU A 87 1.81 29.01 -13.10
C LEU A 87 1.10 27.74 -13.57
N SER A 88 -0.15 27.86 -14.06
CA SER A 88 -1.01 26.72 -14.41
C SER A 88 -0.39 25.74 -15.43
N ASP A 89 0.47 26.22 -16.31
CA ASP A 89 1.17 25.38 -17.28
C ASP A 89 2.05 24.33 -16.58
N TRP A 90 2.69 24.70 -15.48
CA TRP A 90 3.46 23.76 -14.65
C TRP A 90 2.57 22.79 -13.90
N ALA A 91 1.43 23.26 -13.37
CA ALA A 91 0.45 22.39 -12.74
C ALA A 91 -0.02 21.29 -13.71
N ILE A 92 -0.38 21.65 -14.95
CA ILE A 92 -0.80 20.69 -15.99
C ILE A 92 0.32 19.70 -16.30
N ARG A 93 1.56 20.17 -16.51
CA ARG A 93 2.71 19.31 -16.82
C ARG A 93 2.99 18.30 -15.71
N ILE A 94 2.90 18.72 -14.45
CA ILE A 94 3.09 17.85 -13.28
C ILE A 94 1.91 16.87 -13.15
N GLU A 95 0.68 17.32 -13.36
CA GLU A 95 -0.51 16.46 -13.35
C GLU A 95 -0.43 15.36 -14.41
N VAL A 96 0.05 15.67 -15.62
CA VAL A 96 0.29 14.67 -16.69
C VAL A 96 1.29 13.60 -16.25
N LEU A 97 2.40 13.98 -15.61
CA LEU A 97 3.33 12.99 -15.06
C LEU A 97 2.65 12.11 -14.00
N GLY A 98 1.79 12.70 -13.16
CA GLY A 98 0.98 11.98 -12.20
C GLY A 98 0.03 10.96 -12.86
N GLN A 99 -0.57 11.30 -14.00
CA GLN A 99 -1.43 10.35 -14.74
C GLN A 99 -0.65 9.13 -15.23
N LEU A 100 0.60 9.29 -15.67
CA LEU A 100 1.46 8.15 -16.01
C LEU A 100 1.75 7.25 -14.80
N VAL A 101 1.88 7.82 -13.60
CA VAL A 101 1.98 7.04 -12.36
C VAL A 101 0.68 6.28 -12.10
N TYR A 102 -0.46 6.95 -12.30
CA TYR A 102 -1.78 6.35 -12.08
C TYR A 102 -2.05 5.15 -12.99
N GLU A 103 -1.72 5.26 -14.28
CA GLU A 103 -1.84 4.16 -15.24
C GLU A 103 -1.02 2.93 -14.81
N ARG A 104 0.15 3.15 -14.19
CA ARG A 104 1.01 2.08 -13.68
C ARG A 104 0.44 1.38 -12.46
N ILE A 105 -0.37 2.05 -11.64
CA ILE A 105 -1.05 1.42 -10.49
C ILE A 105 -1.97 0.30 -10.99
N GLY A 106 -2.80 0.57 -12.00
CA GLY A 106 -3.71 -0.42 -12.57
C GLY A 106 -2.98 -1.64 -13.16
N LEU A 107 -1.79 -1.44 -13.73
CA LEU A 107 -0.93 -2.52 -14.25
C LEU A 107 -0.22 -3.33 -13.15
N ALA A 108 0.15 -2.68 -12.04
CA ALA A 108 0.72 -3.37 -10.88
C ALA A 108 -0.32 -4.25 -10.18
N GLU A 109 -1.58 -3.84 -10.18
CA GLU A 109 -2.71 -4.56 -9.59
C GLU A 109 -3.21 -5.75 -10.43
N THR A 110 -2.91 -5.80 -11.73
CA THR A 110 -3.40 -6.85 -12.65
C THR A 110 -2.51 -8.09 -12.74
N ARG A 111 -1.30 -8.08 -12.18
CA ARG A 111 -0.50 -9.31 -12.09
C ARG A 111 -1.07 -10.18 -10.98
N ASP A 112 -1.35 -11.44 -11.30
CA ASP A 112 -2.07 -12.35 -10.40
C ASP A 112 -1.22 -12.70 -9.16
N VAL A 113 -1.24 -11.78 -8.18
CA VAL A 113 -0.62 -11.94 -6.88
C VAL A 113 -1.10 -13.24 -6.23
N SER A 114 -2.33 -13.68 -6.50
CA SER A 114 -2.83 -14.96 -6.00
C SER A 114 -2.11 -16.15 -6.62
N GLU A 115 -1.81 -16.11 -7.92
CA GLU A 115 -0.98 -17.14 -8.58
C GLU A 115 0.43 -17.16 -7.98
N VAL A 116 1.03 -15.98 -7.75
CA VAL A 116 2.36 -15.86 -7.14
C VAL A 116 2.38 -16.43 -5.72
N LEU A 117 1.40 -16.07 -4.90
CA LEU A 117 1.26 -16.53 -3.52
C LEU A 117 0.86 -18.01 -3.43
N SER A 118 0.30 -18.60 -4.48
CA SER A 118 0.06 -20.06 -4.50
C SER A 118 1.36 -20.89 -4.52
N ARG A 119 2.51 -20.28 -4.86
CA ARG A 119 3.79 -20.97 -4.98
C ARG A 119 4.48 -21.09 -3.63
N LYS A 120 4.72 -22.32 -3.17
CA LYS A 120 5.39 -22.64 -1.89
C LYS A 120 6.66 -21.83 -1.60
N HIS A 121 7.54 -21.66 -2.58
CA HIS A 121 8.79 -20.93 -2.37
C HIS A 121 8.63 -19.41 -2.35
N ALA A 122 7.54 -18.89 -2.93
CA ALA A 122 7.23 -17.47 -2.88
C ALA A 122 6.76 -17.07 -1.47
N THR A 123 5.83 -17.83 -0.90
CA THR A 123 5.35 -17.61 0.48
C THR A 123 6.44 -17.86 1.51
N ALA A 124 7.25 -18.91 1.34
CA ALA A 124 8.40 -19.15 2.22
C ALA A 124 9.40 -17.97 2.23
N LEU A 125 9.72 -17.41 1.06
CA LEU A 125 10.62 -16.25 0.97
C LEU A 125 10.02 -15.02 1.66
N LEU A 126 8.72 -14.75 1.46
CA LEU A 126 8.03 -13.66 2.17
C LEU A 126 8.06 -13.85 3.69
N GLY A 127 7.89 -15.09 4.17
CA GLY A 127 8.00 -15.43 5.58
C GLY A 127 9.40 -15.18 6.16
N GLU A 128 10.45 -15.55 5.45
CA GLU A 128 11.84 -15.27 5.86
C GLU A 128 12.10 -13.75 5.95
N LEU A 129 11.64 -12.97 4.96
CA LEU A 129 11.78 -11.52 5.02
C LEU A 129 10.95 -10.89 6.14
N ALA A 130 9.75 -11.42 6.42
CA ALA A 130 8.88 -10.93 7.49
C ALA A 130 9.44 -11.19 8.90
N THR A 131 10.27 -12.23 9.04
CA THR A 131 10.89 -12.63 10.32
C THR A 131 12.33 -12.12 10.47
N SER A 132 12.91 -11.50 9.44
CA SER A 132 14.23 -10.88 9.52
C SER A 132 14.22 -9.68 10.49
N ALA A 133 15.26 -9.57 11.32
CA ALA A 133 15.35 -8.57 12.37
C ALA A 133 15.40 -7.12 11.84
N ASP A 134 16.01 -6.92 10.67
CA ASP A 134 16.09 -5.64 9.97
C ASP A 134 15.14 -5.55 8.77
N GLY A 135 14.33 -6.59 8.53
CA GLY A 135 13.41 -6.69 7.40
C GLY A 135 14.11 -6.91 6.04
N ARG A 136 15.41 -7.17 6.03
CA ARG A 136 16.24 -7.33 4.83
C ARG A 136 16.94 -8.67 4.86
N LEU A 137 17.09 -9.30 3.69
CA LEU A 137 17.91 -10.51 3.55
C LEU A 137 18.73 -10.47 2.26
N GLY A 138 20.00 -10.83 2.40
CA GLY A 138 20.91 -11.00 1.27
C GLY A 138 20.63 -12.28 0.50
N ARG A 139 21.13 -12.35 -0.75
CA ARG A 139 20.96 -13.54 -1.59
C ARG A 139 21.56 -14.82 -0.96
N ALA A 140 22.75 -14.72 -0.38
CA ALA A 140 23.41 -15.87 0.25
C ALA A 140 22.59 -16.42 1.42
N GLU A 141 22.07 -15.53 2.24
CA GLU A 141 21.25 -15.88 3.40
C GLU A 141 19.92 -16.51 3.01
N LEU A 142 19.25 -15.99 1.97
CA LEU A 142 18.03 -16.59 1.43
C LEU A 142 18.25 -18.00 0.87
N LEU A 143 19.39 -18.29 0.24
CA LEU A 143 19.71 -19.66 -0.23
C LEU A 143 19.84 -20.62 0.94
N GLU A 144 20.54 -20.20 1.98
CA GLU A 144 20.79 -21.00 3.17
C GLU A 144 19.48 -21.29 3.90
N ARG A 145 18.70 -20.25 4.20
CA ARG A 145 17.44 -20.38 4.96
C ARG A 145 16.37 -21.17 4.22
N LEU A 146 16.25 -20.97 2.91
CA LEU A 146 15.22 -21.64 2.10
C LEU A 146 15.67 -23.00 1.54
N GLY A 147 16.96 -23.35 1.67
CA GLY A 147 17.54 -24.56 1.08
C GLY A 147 17.38 -24.62 -0.44
N LEU A 148 17.43 -23.47 -1.11
CA LEU A 148 17.17 -23.33 -2.54
C LEU A 148 18.45 -23.31 -3.38
N GLU A 149 18.36 -23.85 -4.59
CA GLU A 149 19.39 -23.60 -5.60
C GLU A 149 19.33 -22.17 -6.14
N GLN A 150 20.49 -21.68 -6.59
CA GLN A 150 20.65 -20.32 -7.14
C GLN A 150 19.64 -19.98 -8.25
N ALA A 151 19.41 -20.92 -9.18
CA ALA A 151 18.46 -20.70 -10.28
C ALA A 151 17.02 -20.55 -9.77
N ASN A 152 16.64 -21.33 -8.75
CA ASN A 152 15.31 -21.28 -8.17
C ASN A 152 15.10 -20.01 -7.35
N LEU A 153 16.11 -19.58 -6.58
CA LEU A 153 16.05 -18.31 -5.88
C LEU A 153 15.92 -17.14 -6.86
N THR A 154 16.69 -17.13 -7.95
CA THR A 154 16.54 -16.09 -8.98
C THR A 154 15.11 -16.08 -9.51
N ARG A 155 14.57 -17.22 -9.97
CA ARG A 155 13.20 -17.27 -10.51
C ARG A 155 12.16 -16.77 -9.51
N VAL A 156 12.22 -17.22 -8.26
CA VAL A 156 11.22 -16.84 -7.26
C VAL A 156 11.35 -15.38 -6.83
N SER A 157 12.58 -14.87 -6.70
CA SER A 157 12.85 -13.46 -6.42
C SER A 157 12.39 -12.56 -7.56
N THR A 158 12.63 -12.92 -8.82
CA THR A 158 12.13 -12.20 -9.99
C THR A 158 10.61 -12.18 -10.00
N LEU A 159 9.96 -13.30 -9.73
CA LEU A 159 8.50 -13.39 -9.68
C LEU A 159 7.89 -12.53 -8.56
N LEU A 160 8.50 -12.51 -7.37
CA LEU A 160 8.06 -11.66 -6.25
C LEU A 160 8.34 -10.17 -6.50
N LEU A 161 9.50 -9.84 -7.10
CA LEU A 161 9.81 -8.50 -7.57
C LEU A 161 8.80 -8.06 -8.61
N ASP A 162 8.48 -8.92 -9.57
CA ASP A 162 7.51 -8.70 -10.65
C ASP A 162 6.07 -8.53 -10.16
N ALA A 163 5.73 -9.20 -9.05
CA ALA A 163 4.46 -9.01 -8.34
C ALA A 163 4.46 -7.80 -7.40
N GLY A 164 5.58 -7.09 -7.26
CA GLY A 164 5.70 -5.94 -6.36
C GLY A 164 5.59 -6.30 -4.87
N LEU A 165 5.84 -7.56 -4.50
CA LEU A 165 5.75 -8.05 -3.11
C LEU A 165 7.07 -7.87 -2.36
N ILE A 166 8.18 -7.79 -3.08
CA ILE A 166 9.49 -7.46 -2.52
C ILE A 166 10.13 -6.35 -3.34
N THR A 167 11.06 -5.62 -2.74
CA THR A 167 11.91 -4.64 -3.40
C THR A 167 13.37 -5.07 -3.31
N ARG A 168 14.20 -4.53 -4.21
CA ARG A 168 15.64 -4.78 -4.26
C ARG A 168 16.37 -3.57 -3.69
N VAL A 169 17.20 -3.78 -2.68
CA VAL A 169 18.00 -2.74 -2.04
C VAL A 169 19.47 -2.97 -2.38
N GLU A 170 20.12 -1.95 -2.94
CA GLU A 170 21.55 -1.97 -3.26
C GLU A 170 22.31 -1.12 -2.23
N GLU A 171 23.24 -1.73 -1.51
CA GLU A 171 24.13 -1.06 -0.57
C GLU A 171 25.59 -1.34 -0.98
N GLY A 172 26.17 -0.42 -1.75
CA GLY A 172 27.50 -0.56 -2.31
C GLY A 172 27.60 -1.74 -3.30
N ARG A 173 28.26 -2.83 -2.90
CA ARG A 173 28.35 -4.07 -3.71
C ARG A 173 27.38 -5.15 -3.26
N ASN A 174 26.61 -4.90 -2.21
CA ASN A 174 25.68 -5.87 -1.65
C ASN A 174 24.28 -5.62 -2.18
N VAL A 175 23.58 -6.72 -2.48
CA VAL A 175 22.20 -6.71 -2.94
C VAL A 175 21.39 -7.50 -1.93
N SER A 176 20.39 -6.86 -1.35
CA SER A 176 19.42 -7.47 -0.46
C SER A 176 18.01 -7.29 -1.00
N PHE A 177 17.08 -8.06 -0.45
CA PHE A 177 15.65 -7.93 -0.69
C PHE A 177 14.97 -7.54 0.61
N GLU A 178 13.90 -6.75 0.50
CA GLU A 178 13.02 -6.41 1.63
C GLU A 178 11.56 -6.50 1.18
N LEU A 179 10.64 -6.64 2.14
CA LEU A 179 9.21 -6.64 1.81
C LEU A 179 8.78 -5.24 1.36
N SER A 180 7.98 -5.18 0.30
CA SER A 180 7.21 -3.97 0.00
C SER A 180 6.07 -3.80 1.01
N SER A 181 5.37 -2.66 0.94
CA SER A 181 4.10 -2.42 1.65
C SER A 181 3.09 -3.55 1.38
N ALA A 182 2.87 -3.91 0.11
CA ALA A 182 2.02 -5.02 -0.29
C ALA A 182 2.52 -6.37 0.25
N GLY A 183 3.81 -6.65 0.17
CA GLY A 183 4.43 -7.87 0.71
C GLY A 183 4.20 -8.03 2.21
N ARG A 184 4.34 -6.94 2.98
CA ARG A 184 4.06 -6.93 4.43
C ARG A 184 2.60 -7.24 4.74
N SER A 185 1.66 -6.73 3.97
CA SER A 185 0.23 -7.01 4.14
C SER A 185 -0.08 -8.50 3.92
N HIS A 186 0.49 -9.11 2.88
CA HIS A 186 0.33 -10.54 2.61
C HIS A 186 1.03 -11.43 3.64
N ALA A 187 2.25 -11.07 4.06
CA ALA A 187 2.96 -11.82 5.09
C ALA A 187 2.21 -11.81 6.43
N ARG A 188 1.55 -10.70 6.80
CA ARG A 188 0.68 -10.64 8.00
C ARG A 188 -0.58 -11.49 7.88
N ALA A 189 -1.19 -11.55 6.69
CA ALA A 189 -2.41 -12.33 6.48
C ALA A 189 -2.17 -13.84 6.64
N GLU A 190 -1.00 -14.36 6.25
CA GLU A 190 -0.63 -15.77 6.51
C GLU A 190 -0.33 -16.07 7.99
N HIS A 191 0.15 -15.08 8.75
CA HIS A 191 0.54 -15.24 10.17
C HIS A 191 -0.53 -14.78 11.17
N ALA A 192 -1.68 -14.30 10.70
CA ALA A 192 -2.79 -13.95 11.58
C ALA A 192 -3.33 -15.25 12.23
N PRO A 193 -3.40 -15.34 13.58
CA PRO A 193 -4.10 -16.46 14.20
C PRO A 193 -5.54 -16.48 13.69
N SER A 194 -5.96 -17.61 13.13
CA SER A 194 -7.30 -17.80 12.58
C SER A 194 -8.36 -17.71 13.69
N VAL A 195 -8.89 -16.52 13.93
CA VAL A 195 -9.99 -16.30 14.90
C VAL A 195 -11.31 -16.94 14.44
N ILE A 196 -11.41 -17.49 13.23
CA ILE A 196 -12.67 -17.93 12.63
C ILE A 196 -12.93 -19.46 12.73
N LYS A 197 -12.15 -20.24 13.49
CA LYS A 197 -12.45 -21.69 13.70
C LYS A 197 -12.80 -22.09 15.14
N ALA A 198 -13.30 -21.16 15.96
CA ALA A 198 -13.71 -21.46 17.34
C ALA A 198 -15.24 -21.52 17.57
N GLN A 199 -16.08 -21.15 16.59
CA GLN A 199 -17.55 -21.14 16.79
C GLN A 199 -18.32 -22.29 16.12
N GLU A 200 -17.75 -23.02 15.16
CA GLU A 200 -18.48 -24.12 14.49
C GLU A 200 -18.27 -25.51 15.11
N GLN A 201 -17.34 -25.68 16.06
CA GLN A 201 -17.11 -26.97 16.74
C GLN A 201 -17.85 -27.15 18.07
N SER A 202 -18.73 -26.22 18.45
CA SER A 202 -19.50 -26.27 19.72
C SER A 202 -20.87 -26.95 19.61
N LEU A 203 -21.27 -27.48 18.45
CA LEU A 203 -22.61 -28.07 18.26
C LEU A 203 -22.64 -29.58 18.01
N ASP A 204 -21.53 -30.29 18.19
CA ASP A 204 -21.54 -31.74 17.98
C ASP A 204 -20.70 -32.49 19.02
N THR A 205 -21.19 -32.55 20.26
CA THR A 205 -21.00 -33.74 21.12
C THR A 205 -22.09 -33.73 22.20
N GLY A 206 -23.07 -34.62 22.04
CA GLY A 206 -24.17 -34.76 22.98
C GLY A 206 -23.76 -35.35 24.32
N SER A 207 -24.58 -35.13 25.35
CA SER A 207 -25.01 -36.18 26.28
C SER A 207 -25.96 -35.59 27.32
N TRP A 208 -27.08 -36.27 27.48
CA TRP A 208 -28.09 -36.03 28.51
C TRP A 208 -27.48 -36.23 29.90
N ILE A 209 -27.51 -35.19 30.74
CA ILE A 209 -27.44 -35.37 32.19
C ILE A 209 -28.73 -34.83 32.79
N MET A 210 -29.61 -35.76 33.13
CA MET A 210 -30.69 -35.55 34.10
C MET A 210 -30.07 -35.16 35.43
N THR A 211 -30.50 -34.04 36.00
CA THR A 211 -30.46 -33.86 37.45
C THR A 211 -31.80 -33.29 37.87
N GLU A 212 -32.60 -34.14 38.49
CA GLU A 212 -33.81 -33.77 39.20
C GLU A 212 -33.47 -32.81 40.34
N ALA A 213 -34.08 -31.63 40.32
CA ALA A 213 -34.34 -30.86 41.53
C ALA A 213 -35.75 -30.28 41.42
N THR A 214 -36.71 -31.03 41.97
CA THR A 214 -38.10 -30.63 42.17
C THR A 214 -38.18 -29.67 43.35
N ALA A 215 -38.65 -28.43 43.14
CA ALA A 215 -39.45 -27.70 44.13
C ALA A 215 -40.16 -26.49 43.49
N ARG A 216 -41.44 -26.71 43.13
CA ARG A 216 -42.61 -25.82 43.23
C ARG A 216 -42.43 -24.29 43.09
N ASN A 217 -43.06 -23.74 42.05
CA ASN A 217 -44.11 -22.74 42.26
C ASN A 217 -45.18 -22.85 41.14
N PRO A 218 -46.44 -23.21 41.44
CA PRO A 218 -47.56 -23.10 40.53
C PRO A 218 -48.24 -21.73 40.72
N ASP A 219 -48.64 -21.11 39.60
CA ASP A 219 -49.50 -19.92 39.45
C ASP A 219 -48.81 -18.66 38.92
N ALA A 220 -49.00 -18.47 37.61
CA ALA A 220 -49.15 -17.24 36.82
C ALA A 220 -48.57 -17.54 35.43
N GLY A 221 -49.34 -18.04 34.48
CA GLY A 221 -50.45 -17.32 33.88
C GLY A 221 -50.07 -17.03 32.42
N ILE A 222 -50.59 -17.85 31.52
CA ILE A 222 -50.38 -17.78 30.07
C ILE A 222 -51.06 -16.52 29.52
N ALA A 223 -50.35 -15.73 28.71
CA ALA A 223 -50.80 -15.04 27.47
C ALA A 223 -50.06 -13.72 27.24
N SER A 224 -49.28 -13.62 26.15
CA SER A 224 -49.72 -12.96 24.92
C SER A 224 -48.53 -12.83 23.96
N TRP A 225 -48.68 -13.41 22.78
CA TRP A 225 -47.93 -13.04 21.59
C TRP A 225 -48.35 -11.63 21.15
N VAL A 226 -47.38 -10.77 20.86
CA VAL A 226 -47.57 -9.64 19.94
C VAL A 226 -46.38 -9.63 18.99
N GLU A 227 -46.70 -9.97 17.74
CA GLU A 227 -45.91 -9.73 16.54
C GLU A 227 -45.51 -8.26 16.45
N PHE A 228 -44.29 -7.97 15.99
CA PHE A 228 -44.04 -6.68 15.36
C PHE A 228 -43.40 -6.91 13.99
N ASP A 229 -44.18 -6.47 13.03
CA ASP A 229 -44.04 -6.61 11.60
C ASP A 229 -42.81 -5.87 11.07
N SER A 230 -42.28 -6.46 10.01
CA SER A 230 -41.48 -5.81 8.97
C SER A 230 -42.11 -4.49 8.52
N ASP A 231 -41.29 -3.45 8.30
CA ASP A 231 -41.20 -2.89 6.94
C ASP A 231 -40.05 -1.90 6.75
N LEU A 232 -39.37 -2.14 5.63
CA LEU A 232 -38.41 -1.29 4.96
C LEU A 232 -39.08 -0.02 4.45
N ALA A 233 -38.46 1.14 4.65
CA ALA A 233 -38.69 2.31 3.81
C ALA A 233 -37.36 3.01 3.51
N VAL A 234 -36.90 2.77 2.29
CA VAL A 234 -35.88 3.50 1.56
C VAL A 234 -36.35 4.95 1.42
N ASN A 235 -35.47 5.93 1.69
CA ASN A 235 -35.73 7.33 1.40
C ASN A 235 -34.57 7.88 0.55
N GLU A 236 -34.77 7.89 -0.76
CA GLU A 236 -33.96 8.68 -1.70
C GLU A 236 -34.60 10.08 -1.84
N PRO A 237 -33.85 11.18 -1.74
CA PRO A 237 -34.36 12.50 -2.09
C PRO A 237 -34.26 12.76 -3.60
N CYS A 238 -35.43 13.01 -4.18
CA CYS A 238 -35.67 13.60 -5.49
C CYS A 238 -35.19 15.06 -5.50
N PHE A 239 -34.36 15.46 -6.47
CA PHE A 239 -34.08 16.85 -6.80
C PHE A 239 -34.62 17.13 -8.21
N ASP A 240 -35.65 17.98 -8.27
CA ASP A 240 -36.22 18.50 -9.50
C ASP A 240 -35.29 19.56 -10.13
N GLU A 241 -35.06 19.41 -11.43
CA GLU A 241 -34.55 20.43 -12.34
C GLU A 241 -35.65 21.46 -12.70
N ASP A 242 -35.18 22.63 -13.11
CA ASP A 242 -35.86 23.70 -13.85
C ASP A 242 -36.71 24.74 -13.11
N LEU A 243 -36.08 25.90 -12.88
CA LEU A 243 -36.70 27.20 -13.12
C LEU A 243 -35.67 28.17 -13.72
N ALA A 244 -35.84 28.46 -15.01
CA ALA A 244 -35.20 29.54 -15.73
C ALA A 244 -35.85 30.90 -15.38
N ALA A 245 -35.01 31.91 -15.16
CA ALA A 245 -35.24 33.33 -15.46
C ALA A 245 -33.89 34.04 -15.59
#